data_AF-A0A815UAV1-F1
#
_entry.id   AF-A0A815UAV1-F1
#
_cell.length_a   1.000
_cell.length_b   1.000
_cell.length_c   1.000
_cell.angle_alpha   90.00
_cell.angle_beta   90.00
_cell.angle_gamma   90.00
#
_symmetry.space_group_name_H-M   'P 1'
#
loop_
_entity.id
_entity.type
_entity.pdbx_description
1 polymer ?
#
loop_
_entity_poly.entity_id
_entity_poly.type
_entity_poly.pdbx_seq_one_letter_code
_entity_poly.pdbx_strand_id
1 'polypeptide(L)'
;SSLKSDGKREIELSTTEQKHQANYRNRKTKNIASIPPVYKSKQTFSKALKKVITALPKDISKQREIIKRVSETLGLTPKTTHKRTAPTLTVKTKQDVIQLYQRDDISWQAPGKRDTIVVRQNGTKITIQKRHLLYDIREVHQMFIADNPGTSISRSTFANLRPEHVLYKSTLAHRVCVCIYHENVNLIIRSLSRNINGSFCQDLSTLTSSLVCDETDERCMSSICHKCRDNFDTNIRKNIVNKNVLVQWLEWTNQKGRVTKNEKQDTVENLVEHLSKKIEVYLSHVWTKRQQSTYFERSKEESDD
;
A
#
# COMPACT_ATOMS: atom_id res chain seq x y z
N SER A 1 -36.23 -11.10 17.42
CA SER A 1 -35.13 -11.55 18.29
C SER A 1 -33.88 -11.71 17.45
N SER A 2 -32.99 -10.71 17.48
CA SER A 2 -31.57 -10.83 17.87
C SER A 2 -30.71 -11.69 16.92
N LEU A 3 -29.59 -11.26 16.32
CA LEU A 3 -28.73 -10.09 16.47
C LEU A 3 -27.93 -9.93 15.15
N LYS A 4 -27.70 -8.69 14.75
CA LYS A 4 -26.62 -8.27 13.84
C LYS A 4 -25.41 -7.88 14.71
N SER A 5 -24.19 -8.26 14.33
CA SER A 5 -22.93 -7.57 14.67
C SER A 5 -21.84 -8.06 13.71
N ASP A 6 -21.41 -7.25 12.74
CA ASP A 6 -20.42 -6.16 12.81
C ASP A 6 -18.98 -6.60 13.08
N GLY A 7 -18.12 -6.24 12.13
CA GLY A 7 -16.68 -6.44 12.16
C GLY A 7 -15.96 -5.59 11.11
N LYS A 8 -16.39 -4.33 10.94
CA LYS A 8 -15.58 -3.30 10.25
C LYS A 8 -14.52 -2.82 11.23
N ARG A 9 -13.25 -3.10 10.96
CA ARG A 9 -12.13 -2.40 11.59
C ARG A 9 -12.13 -0.96 11.07
N GLU A 10 -12.69 -0.05 11.85
CA GLU A 10 -12.49 1.38 11.69
C GLU A 10 -11.03 1.70 11.98
N ILE A 11 -10.41 2.41 11.05
CA ILE A 11 -9.10 3.03 11.20
C ILE A 11 -9.32 4.23 12.12
N GLU A 12 -8.87 4.15 13.37
CA GLU A 12 -8.84 5.28 14.30
C GLU A 12 -7.89 6.37 13.77
N LEU A 13 -8.40 7.22 12.89
CA LEU A 13 -7.83 8.53 12.62
C LEU A 13 -8.04 9.41 13.85
N SER A 14 -6.96 9.57 14.63
CA SER A 14 -6.67 10.68 15.57
C SER A 14 -7.84 11.66 15.77
N THR A 15 -8.61 11.42 16.83
CA THR A 15 -9.76 12.23 17.26
C THR A 15 -9.44 13.73 17.41
N THR A 16 -8.17 14.08 17.54
CA THR A 16 -7.64 15.45 17.59
C THR A 16 -7.73 16.18 16.25
N GLU A 17 -7.43 15.52 15.12
CA GLU A 17 -7.50 16.15 13.79
C GLU A 17 -8.96 16.41 13.38
N GLN A 18 -9.86 15.48 13.68
CA GLN A 18 -11.29 15.63 13.43
C GLN A 18 -11.89 16.78 14.26
N LYS A 19 -11.53 16.89 15.54
CA LYS A 19 -11.90 18.03 16.41
C LYS A 19 -11.35 19.35 15.88
N HIS A 20 -10.11 19.37 15.40
CA HIS A 20 -9.49 20.58 14.86
C HIS A 20 -10.20 21.06 13.58
N GLN A 21 -10.58 20.13 12.69
CA GLN A 21 -11.33 20.44 11.47
C GLN A 21 -12.77 20.90 11.78
N ALA A 22 -13.42 20.29 12.77
CA ALA A 22 -14.74 20.71 13.25
C ALA A 22 -14.70 22.11 13.86
N ASN A 23 -13.69 22.41 14.69
CA ASN A 23 -13.50 23.73 15.29
C ASN A 23 -13.18 24.81 14.24
N TYR A 24 -12.39 24.49 13.21
CA TYR A 24 -12.14 25.39 12.09
C TYR A 24 -13.42 25.70 11.31
N ARG A 25 -14.24 24.69 11.01
CA ARG A 25 -15.55 24.86 10.35
C ARG A 25 -16.49 25.73 11.19
N ASN A 26 -16.56 25.48 12.50
CA ASN A 26 -17.41 26.24 13.43
C ASN A 26 -16.97 27.70 13.60
N ARG A 27 -15.67 27.98 13.62
CA ARG A 27 -15.17 29.37 13.63
C ARG A 27 -15.49 30.09 12.32
N LYS A 28 -15.38 29.40 11.19
CA LYS A 28 -15.70 29.95 9.87
C LYS A 28 -17.19 30.26 9.71
N THR A 29 -18.09 29.38 10.17
CA THR A 29 -19.54 29.63 10.14
C THR A 29 -19.96 30.76 11.08
N LYS A 30 -19.37 30.85 12.29
CA LYS A 30 -19.61 31.97 13.21
C LYS A 30 -19.17 33.32 12.64
N ASN A 31 -18.01 33.39 11.97
CA ASN A 31 -17.54 34.62 11.32
C ASN A 31 -18.39 35.07 10.11
N ILE A 32 -19.08 34.15 9.43
CA ILE A 32 -20.01 34.50 8.34
C ILE A 32 -21.33 35.03 8.91
N ALA A 33 -21.77 34.50 10.05
CA ALA A 33 -23.02 34.92 10.71
C ALA A 33 -22.95 36.29 11.40
N SER A 34 -21.75 36.80 11.70
CA SER A 34 -21.53 38.10 12.35
C SER A 34 -21.51 39.30 11.39
N ILE A 35 -21.62 39.07 10.08
CA ILE A 35 -21.64 40.14 9.08
C ILE A 35 -23.11 40.54 8.86
N PRO A 36 -23.50 41.80 9.13
CA PRO A 36 -24.88 42.23 8.88
C PRO A 36 -25.25 42.00 7.39
N PRO A 37 -26.46 41.50 7.10
CA PRO A 37 -26.83 41.16 5.74
C PRO A 37 -26.90 42.43 4.89
N VAL A 38 -25.99 42.55 3.93
CA VAL A 38 -25.92 43.68 2.97
C VAL A 38 -27.19 43.79 2.12
N TYR A 39 -27.94 42.68 1.98
CA TYR A 39 -29.23 42.63 1.29
C TYR A 39 -30.39 42.48 2.28
N LYS A 40 -31.50 43.20 2.02
CA LYS A 40 -32.71 43.22 2.87
C LYS A 40 -33.35 41.83 3.08
N SER A 41 -33.22 40.91 2.13
CA SER A 41 -33.66 39.52 2.30
C SER A 41 -32.86 38.52 1.46
N LYS A 42 -32.82 37.25 1.88
CA LYS A 42 -32.19 36.16 1.12
C LYS A 42 -32.76 36.04 -0.30
N GLN A 43 -34.06 36.29 -0.47
CA GLN A 43 -34.72 36.22 -1.78
C GLN A 43 -34.21 37.31 -2.73
N THR A 44 -33.97 38.53 -2.22
CA THR A 44 -33.42 39.63 -3.04
C THR A 44 -31.98 39.34 -3.48
N PHE A 45 -31.16 38.77 -2.59
CA PHE A 45 -29.81 38.32 -2.92
C PHE A 45 -29.83 37.22 -4.00
N SER A 46 -30.64 36.17 -3.84
CA SER A 46 -30.72 35.06 -4.81
C SER A 46 -31.17 35.53 -6.19
N LYS A 47 -32.13 36.49 -6.25
CA LYS A 47 -32.56 37.09 -7.52
C LYS A 47 -31.42 37.88 -8.19
N ALA A 48 -30.68 38.67 -7.42
CA ALA A 48 -29.53 39.43 -7.93
C ALA A 48 -28.41 38.49 -8.43
N LEU A 49 -28.07 37.48 -7.63
CA LEU A 49 -27.06 36.48 -8.01
C LEU A 49 -27.45 35.72 -9.28
N LYS A 50 -28.72 35.33 -9.40
CA LYS A 50 -29.22 34.62 -10.59
C LYS A 50 -29.06 35.46 -11.85
N LYS A 51 -29.33 36.77 -11.80
CA LYS A 51 -29.12 37.70 -12.92
C LYS A 51 -27.65 37.74 -13.36
N VAL A 52 -26.72 37.78 -12.41
CA VAL A 52 -25.28 37.77 -12.68
C VAL A 52 -24.87 36.45 -13.33
N ILE A 53 -25.31 35.30 -12.78
CA ILE A 53 -24.98 33.98 -13.33
C ILE A 53 -25.54 33.82 -14.75
N THR A 54 -26.75 34.29 -15.02
CA THR A 54 -27.34 34.22 -16.37
C THR A 54 -26.64 35.13 -17.38
N ALA A 55 -25.98 36.19 -16.93
CA ALA A 55 -25.23 37.11 -17.80
C ALA A 55 -23.81 36.62 -18.10
N LEU A 56 -23.31 35.60 -17.38
CA LEU A 56 -21.97 35.04 -17.61
C LEU A 56 -21.97 34.03 -18.76
N PRO A 57 -20.85 33.88 -19.50
CA PRO A 57 -20.69 32.84 -20.51
C PRO A 57 -20.87 31.43 -19.94
N LYS A 58 -21.26 30.46 -20.77
CA LYS A 58 -21.42 29.05 -20.33
C LYS A 58 -20.09 28.34 -20.04
N ASP A 59 -18.98 28.80 -20.59
CA ASP A 59 -17.65 28.20 -20.45
C ASP A 59 -16.98 28.59 -19.12
N ILE A 60 -16.55 27.60 -18.33
CA ILE A 60 -15.97 27.77 -16.99
C ILE A 60 -14.68 28.62 -17.01
N SER A 61 -13.83 28.46 -18.02
CA SER A 61 -12.59 29.22 -18.14
C SER A 61 -12.88 30.70 -18.41
N LYS A 62 -13.86 30.97 -19.28
CA LYS A 62 -14.32 32.34 -19.57
C LYS A 62 -15.01 32.98 -18.35
N GLN A 63 -15.79 32.21 -17.60
CA GLN A 63 -16.38 32.67 -16.33
C GLN A 63 -15.31 33.10 -15.33
N ARG A 64 -14.27 32.27 -15.14
CA ARG A 64 -13.16 32.55 -14.20
C ARG A 64 -12.44 33.85 -14.57
N GLU A 65 -12.14 34.05 -15.85
CA GLU A 65 -11.44 35.26 -16.30
C GLU A 65 -12.30 36.52 -16.13
N ILE A 66 -13.59 36.46 -16.48
CA ILE A 66 -14.50 37.61 -16.31
C ILE A 66 -14.68 37.96 -14.84
N ILE A 67 -14.89 36.97 -13.97
CA ILE A 67 -15.04 37.21 -12.52
C ILE A 67 -13.76 37.85 -11.95
N LYS A 68 -12.59 37.35 -12.36
CA LYS A 68 -11.30 37.92 -11.98
C LYS A 68 -11.19 39.37 -12.43
N ARG A 69 -11.48 39.67 -13.70
CA ARG A 69 -11.43 41.03 -14.25
C ARG A 69 -12.42 41.97 -13.57
N VAL A 70 -13.64 41.52 -13.32
CA VAL A 70 -14.67 42.30 -12.60
C VAL A 70 -14.22 42.60 -11.18
N SER A 71 -13.63 41.62 -10.49
CA SER A 71 -13.11 41.82 -9.14
C SER A 71 -11.92 42.78 -9.09
N GLU A 72 -11.07 42.79 -10.13
CA GLU A 72 -9.99 43.76 -10.31
C GLU A 72 -10.53 45.17 -10.57
N THR A 73 -11.49 45.30 -11.50
CA THR A 73 -12.14 46.58 -11.85
C THR A 73 -12.89 47.20 -10.68
N LEU A 74 -13.55 46.39 -9.86
CA LEU A 74 -14.28 46.84 -8.66
C LEU A 74 -13.35 47.05 -7.45
N GLY A 75 -12.03 46.83 -7.59
CA GLY A 75 -11.08 46.99 -6.50
C GLY A 75 -11.25 45.99 -5.35
N LEU A 76 -11.94 44.88 -5.58
CA LEU A 76 -12.21 43.84 -4.59
C LEU A 76 -11.04 42.86 -4.45
N THR A 77 -10.15 42.80 -5.45
CA THR A 77 -8.91 42.05 -5.35
C THR A 77 -7.85 42.88 -4.65
N PRO A 78 -7.34 42.47 -3.48
CA PRO A 78 -6.16 43.11 -2.91
C PRO A 78 -5.00 42.98 -3.90
N LYS A 79 -4.38 44.10 -4.27
CA LYS A 79 -3.12 44.08 -5.03
C LYS A 79 -2.12 43.27 -4.22
N THR A 80 -1.59 42.19 -4.79
CA THR A 80 -0.57 41.36 -4.14
C THR A 80 0.70 42.20 -3.97
N THR A 81 0.82 42.89 -2.84
CA THR A 81 1.95 43.78 -2.51
C THR A 81 3.26 43.02 -2.32
N HIS A 82 3.19 41.72 -2.05
CA HIS A 82 4.38 40.88 -1.89
C HIS A 82 4.33 39.70 -2.86
N LYS A 83 5.23 39.71 -3.85
CA LYS A 83 5.70 38.45 -4.43
C LYS A 83 6.38 37.71 -3.28
N ARG A 84 5.74 36.69 -2.73
CA ARG A 84 6.40 35.76 -1.81
C ARG A 84 7.53 35.10 -2.60
N THR A 85 8.74 35.62 -2.48
CA THR A 85 9.94 34.87 -2.80
C THR A 85 9.98 33.73 -1.80
N ALA A 86 9.47 32.56 -2.20
CA ALA A 86 9.70 31.36 -1.42
C ALA A 86 11.23 31.27 -1.23
N PRO A 87 11.73 31.04 0.00
CA PRO A 87 13.16 30.84 0.21
C PRO A 87 13.59 29.73 -0.76
N THR A 88 14.49 30.10 -1.67
CA THR A 88 14.93 29.18 -2.71
C THR A 88 15.76 28.14 -2.01
N LEU A 89 15.27 26.89 -2.01
CA LEU A 89 15.97 25.77 -1.38
C LEU A 89 17.40 25.73 -1.95
N THR A 90 18.40 25.66 -1.06
CA THR A 90 19.81 25.60 -1.46
C THR A 90 20.04 24.37 -2.33
N VAL A 91 20.93 24.50 -3.31
CA VAL A 91 21.27 23.40 -4.24
C VAL A 91 21.76 22.19 -3.45
N LYS A 92 22.58 22.43 -2.41
CA LYS A 92 23.06 21.40 -1.48
C LYS A 92 21.91 20.59 -0.88
N THR A 93 20.93 21.25 -0.25
CA THR A 93 19.79 20.55 0.36
C THR A 93 19.00 19.74 -0.65
N LYS A 94 18.83 20.21 -1.89
CA LYS A 94 18.16 19.41 -2.93
C LYS A 94 18.91 18.12 -3.22
N GLN A 95 20.24 18.21 -3.29
CA GLN A 95 21.11 17.10 -3.59
C GLN A 95 21.16 16.10 -2.43
N ASP A 96 21.20 16.58 -1.19
CA ASP A 96 21.13 15.76 0.03
C ASP A 96 19.81 14.97 0.08
N VAL A 97 18.68 15.59 -0.27
CA VAL A 97 17.38 14.91 -0.34
C VAL A 97 17.38 13.82 -1.42
N ILE A 98 17.94 14.10 -2.61
CA ILE A 98 18.03 13.13 -3.69
C ILE A 98 18.91 11.94 -3.28
N GLN A 99 20.05 12.20 -2.65
CA GLN A 99 20.95 11.16 -2.15
C GLN A 99 20.30 10.31 -1.06
N LEU A 100 19.58 10.92 -0.11
CA LEU A 100 18.83 10.18 0.91
C LEU A 100 17.87 9.17 0.26
N TYR A 101 17.12 9.59 -0.76
CA TYR A 101 16.20 8.70 -1.47
C TYR A 101 16.89 7.52 -2.17
N GLN A 102 18.17 7.65 -2.51
CA GLN A 102 18.95 6.62 -3.20
C GLN A 102 19.68 5.67 -2.24
N ARG A 103 19.69 5.93 -0.93
CA ARG A 103 20.32 5.02 0.03
C ARG A 103 19.54 3.72 0.17
N ASP A 104 20.26 2.62 0.34
CA ASP A 104 19.72 1.26 0.44
C ASP A 104 18.88 1.03 1.71
N ASP A 105 19.11 1.80 2.77
CA ASP A 105 18.30 1.80 4.00
C ASP A 105 16.97 2.56 3.84
N ILE A 106 16.83 3.44 2.85
CA ILE A 106 15.60 4.23 2.60
C ILE A 106 14.77 3.66 1.45
N SER A 107 15.44 3.21 0.39
CA SER A 107 14.80 2.59 -0.77
C SER A 107 15.57 1.35 -1.20
N TRP A 108 14.85 0.33 -1.63
CA TRP A 108 15.42 -0.90 -2.14
C TRP A 108 15.39 -0.93 -3.66
N GLN A 109 16.50 -1.34 -4.28
CA GLN A 109 16.60 -1.45 -5.74
C GLN A 109 15.94 -2.73 -6.26
N ALA A 110 15.08 -2.61 -7.26
CA ALA A 110 14.44 -3.76 -7.88
C ALA A 110 15.48 -4.64 -8.60
N PRO A 111 15.39 -5.98 -8.50
CA PRO A 111 16.43 -6.89 -8.98
C PRO A 111 16.28 -7.23 -10.47
N GLY A 112 15.08 -7.07 -11.05
CA GLY A 112 14.81 -7.54 -12.40
C GLY A 112 15.47 -6.67 -13.46
N LYS A 113 16.13 -7.27 -14.46
CA LYS A 113 16.68 -6.54 -15.63
C LYS A 113 15.64 -5.70 -16.39
N ARG A 114 14.35 -6.07 -16.29
CA ARG A 114 13.21 -5.33 -16.87
C ARG A 114 12.61 -4.29 -15.92
N ASP A 115 13.04 -4.27 -14.66
CA ASP A 115 12.60 -3.31 -13.66
C ASP A 115 13.35 -1.99 -13.81
N THR A 116 13.32 -1.45 -15.02
CA THR A 116 13.93 -0.18 -15.38
C THR A 116 12.86 0.84 -15.72
N ILE A 117 13.18 2.13 -15.55
CA ILE A 117 12.39 3.25 -16.03
C ILE A 117 13.25 4.13 -16.93
N VAL A 118 12.65 4.67 -17.98
CA VAL A 118 13.31 5.63 -18.87
C VAL A 118 13.01 7.03 -18.36
N VAL A 119 14.05 7.71 -17.86
CA VAL A 119 13.98 9.08 -17.35
C VAL A 119 14.66 10.02 -18.34
N ARG A 120 14.13 11.23 -18.52
CA ARG A 120 14.81 12.27 -19.30
C ARG A 120 15.68 13.11 -18.37
N GLN A 121 17.00 13.07 -18.55
CA GLN A 121 17.93 13.99 -17.89
C GLN A 121 18.68 14.79 -18.95
N ASN A 122 18.67 16.12 -18.82
CA ASN A 122 19.38 17.05 -19.72
C ASN A 122 19.07 16.84 -21.21
N GLY A 123 17.82 16.49 -21.54
CA GLY A 123 17.38 16.23 -22.92
C GLY A 123 17.63 14.81 -23.42
N THR A 124 18.42 14.01 -22.71
CA THR A 124 18.76 12.63 -23.08
C THR A 124 17.90 11.64 -22.31
N LYS A 125 17.46 10.57 -22.99
CA LYS A 125 16.76 9.45 -22.37
C LYS A 125 17.79 8.50 -21.76
N ILE A 126 17.74 8.32 -20.46
CA ILE A 126 18.56 7.36 -19.73
C ILE A 126 17.66 6.29 -19.11
N THR A 127 18.12 5.04 -19.14
CA THR A 127 17.41 3.91 -18.54
C THR A 127 18.02 3.65 -17.16
N ILE A 128 17.22 3.79 -16.10
CA ILE A 128 17.66 3.64 -14.71
C ILE A 128 16.88 2.51 -14.05
N GLN A 129 17.53 1.75 -13.18
CA GLN A 129 16.87 0.72 -12.38
C GLN A 129 15.84 1.33 -11.42
N LYS A 130 14.68 0.71 -11.29
CA LYS A 130 13.65 1.12 -10.34
C LYS A 130 14.14 0.89 -8.91
N ARG A 131 13.77 1.79 -8.01
CA ARG A 131 13.89 1.64 -6.57
C ARG A 131 12.52 1.78 -5.94
N HIS A 132 12.30 1.17 -4.78
CA HIS A 132 11.06 1.22 -4.05
C HIS A 132 11.32 1.68 -2.63
N LEU A 133 10.58 2.69 -2.17
CA LEU A 133 10.69 3.16 -0.79
C LEU A 133 10.34 2.04 0.20
N LEU A 134 11.14 1.92 1.26
CA LEU A 134 10.90 1.01 2.38
C LEU A 134 9.88 1.59 3.37
N TYR A 135 9.88 2.92 3.48
CA TYR A 135 9.09 3.73 4.39
C TYR A 135 8.14 4.66 3.62
N ASP A 136 7.17 5.24 4.32
CA ASP A 136 6.33 6.28 3.75
C ASP A 136 7.09 7.61 3.66
N ILE A 137 6.74 8.46 2.69
CA ILE A 137 7.38 9.78 2.51
C ILE A 137 7.37 10.62 3.81
N ARG A 138 6.32 10.46 4.63
CA ARG A 138 6.22 11.15 5.93
C ARG A 138 7.36 10.73 6.87
N GLU A 139 7.65 9.44 6.94
CA GLU A 139 8.68 8.87 7.81
C GLU A 139 10.07 9.29 7.31
N VAL A 140 10.32 9.14 6.01
CA VAL A 140 11.60 9.53 5.39
C VAL A 140 11.88 11.04 5.56
N HIS A 141 10.84 11.89 5.47
CA HIS A 141 10.98 13.33 5.72
C HIS A 141 11.34 13.63 7.17
N GLN A 142 10.77 12.90 8.13
CA GLN A 142 11.09 13.07 9.54
C GLN A 142 12.53 12.64 9.84
N MET A 143 12.98 11.55 9.24
CA MET A 143 14.39 11.09 9.31
C MET A 143 15.34 12.16 8.75
N PHE A 144 15.01 12.73 7.58
CA PHE A 144 15.83 13.79 6.99
C PHE A 144 15.98 15.02 7.90
N ILE A 145 14.89 15.47 8.54
CA ILE A 145 14.93 16.60 9.47
C ILE A 145 15.76 16.27 10.71
N ALA A 146 15.65 15.03 11.22
CA ALA A 146 16.42 14.57 12.37
C ALA A 146 17.93 14.55 12.08
N ASP A 147 18.31 14.06 10.90
CA ASP A 147 19.71 13.97 10.46
C ASP A 147 20.30 15.33 10.07
N ASN A 148 19.46 16.31 9.72
CA ASN A 148 19.89 17.64 9.24
C ASN A 148 19.25 18.76 10.07
N PRO A 149 19.58 18.87 11.37
CA PRO A 149 19.05 19.91 12.23
C PRO A 149 19.44 21.29 11.68
N GLY A 150 18.44 22.13 11.37
CA GLY A 150 18.62 23.47 10.78
C GLY A 150 18.14 23.60 9.33
N THR A 151 17.85 22.48 8.64
CA THR A 151 17.27 22.52 7.30
C THR A 151 15.75 22.63 7.36
N SER A 152 15.19 23.76 6.90
CA SER A 152 13.74 23.94 6.81
C SER A 152 13.23 23.57 5.42
N ILE A 153 12.66 22.37 5.29
CA ILE A 153 12.00 21.90 4.07
C ILE A 153 10.58 21.40 4.37
N SER A 154 9.61 21.86 3.59
CA SER A 154 8.24 21.38 3.71
C SER A 154 8.09 19.96 3.16
N ARG A 155 7.14 19.18 3.72
CA ARG A 155 6.84 17.81 3.24
C ARG A 155 6.49 17.74 1.76
N SER A 156 5.76 18.72 1.24
CA SER A 156 5.38 18.76 -0.18
C SER A 156 6.58 19.04 -1.07
N THR A 157 7.45 20.00 -0.67
CA THR A 157 8.71 20.27 -1.39
C THR A 157 9.62 19.04 -1.38
N PHE A 158 9.76 18.38 -0.23
CA PHE A 158 10.54 17.16 -0.07
C PHE A 158 10.03 16.04 -0.98
N ALA A 159 8.71 15.78 -0.97
CA ALA A 159 8.09 14.76 -1.82
C ALA A 159 8.30 15.02 -3.32
N ASN A 160 8.31 16.29 -3.74
CA ASN A 160 8.53 16.67 -5.13
C ASN A 160 9.99 16.52 -5.58
N LEU A 161 10.96 16.48 -4.66
CA LEU A 161 12.37 16.24 -4.96
C LEU A 161 12.71 14.75 -5.12
N ARG A 162 11.75 13.86 -4.87
CA ARG A 162 11.92 12.43 -5.07
C ARG A 162 12.23 12.12 -6.54
N PRO A 163 13.35 11.42 -6.85
CA PRO A 163 13.67 11.01 -8.21
C PRO A 163 12.59 10.10 -8.83
N GLU A 164 12.37 10.21 -10.13
CA GLU A 164 11.31 9.44 -10.84
C GLU A 164 11.49 7.92 -10.75
N HIS A 165 12.74 7.43 -10.67
CA HIS A 165 13.04 6.01 -10.53
C HIS A 165 12.81 5.47 -9.11
N VAL A 166 12.54 6.33 -8.12
CA VAL A 166 12.21 5.94 -6.74
C VAL A 166 10.69 5.89 -6.58
N LEU A 167 10.14 4.69 -6.71
CA LEU A 167 8.71 4.39 -6.64
C LEU A 167 8.22 4.28 -5.19
N TYR A 168 6.91 4.42 -5.02
CA TYR A 168 6.29 4.26 -3.72
C TYR A 168 6.33 2.80 -3.27
N LYS A 169 6.32 2.58 -1.96
CA LYS A 169 6.13 1.26 -1.35
C LYS A 169 4.87 0.56 -1.86
N SER A 170 3.79 1.32 -2.07
CA SER A 170 2.53 0.82 -2.62
C SER A 170 2.62 0.34 -4.08
N THR A 171 3.64 0.78 -4.82
CA THR A 171 3.90 0.34 -6.19
C THR A 171 4.62 -1.00 -6.23
N LEU A 172 5.19 -1.44 -5.10
CA LEU A 172 5.76 -2.78 -4.98
C LEU A 172 4.61 -3.79 -5.08
N ALA A 173 4.68 -4.72 -6.03
CA ALA A 173 3.84 -5.91 -5.97
C ALA A 173 4.06 -6.54 -4.59
N HIS A 174 2.96 -6.82 -3.87
CA HIS A 174 2.98 -7.24 -2.46
C HIS A 174 4.15 -8.20 -2.17
N ARG A 175 4.88 -7.99 -1.07
CA ARG A 175 6.03 -8.80 -0.61
C ARG A 175 5.68 -10.27 -0.28
N VAL A 176 4.55 -10.76 -0.75
CA VAL A 176 4.01 -12.10 -0.50
C VAL A 176 4.00 -12.84 -1.83
N CYS A 177 4.49 -14.09 -1.86
CA CYS A 177 4.35 -14.91 -3.07
C CYS A 177 2.86 -15.09 -3.36
N VAL A 178 2.40 -14.55 -4.48
CA VAL A 178 1.05 -14.78 -5.03
C VAL A 178 1.04 -15.94 -6.04
N CYS A 179 2.10 -16.72 -6.05
CA CYS A 179 2.22 -17.91 -6.86
C CYS A 179 1.16 -18.95 -6.45
N ILE A 180 0.72 -19.73 -7.43
CA ILE A 180 -0.34 -20.73 -7.27
C ILE A 180 -0.05 -21.74 -6.13
N TYR A 181 1.23 -22.04 -5.89
CA TYR A 181 1.67 -22.96 -4.83
C TYR A 181 1.42 -22.40 -3.42
N HIS A 182 1.79 -21.14 -3.16
CA HIS A 182 1.53 -20.51 -1.86
C HIS A 182 0.05 -20.15 -1.71
N GLU A 183 -0.57 -19.58 -2.75
CA GLU A 183 -1.93 -19.08 -2.63
C GLU A 183 -2.95 -20.23 -2.48
N ASN A 184 -2.79 -21.35 -3.19
CA ASN A 184 -3.71 -22.48 -3.00
C ASN A 184 -3.61 -23.11 -1.62
N VAL A 185 -2.40 -23.29 -1.09
CA VAL A 185 -2.22 -23.81 0.28
C VAL A 185 -2.83 -22.82 1.28
N ASN A 186 -2.59 -21.52 1.10
CA ASN A 186 -3.15 -20.46 1.95
C ASN A 186 -4.69 -20.44 1.94
N LEU A 187 -5.31 -20.60 0.77
CA LEU A 187 -6.77 -20.69 0.65
C LEU A 187 -7.32 -21.91 1.38
N ILE A 188 -6.66 -23.07 1.25
CA ILE A 188 -7.07 -24.31 1.92
C ILE A 188 -6.94 -24.18 3.45
N ILE A 189 -5.79 -23.75 3.97
CA ILE A 189 -5.60 -23.64 5.43
C ILE A 189 -6.53 -22.62 6.07
N ARG A 190 -6.87 -21.53 5.37
CA ARG A 190 -7.85 -20.56 5.87
C ARG A 190 -9.23 -21.18 6.02
N SER A 191 -9.65 -22.00 5.05
CA SER A 191 -10.91 -22.77 5.13
C SER A 191 -10.88 -23.83 6.23
N LEU A 192 -9.71 -24.42 6.51
CA LEU A 192 -9.53 -25.44 7.56
C LEU A 192 -9.32 -24.87 8.97
N SER A 193 -8.90 -23.61 9.12
CA SER A 193 -8.46 -23.01 10.40
C SER A 193 -9.45 -23.13 11.56
N ARG A 194 -10.76 -23.18 11.28
CA ARG A 194 -11.82 -23.33 12.31
C ARG A 194 -12.12 -24.77 12.68
N ASN A 195 -11.67 -25.73 11.88
CA ASN A 195 -11.99 -27.16 12.00
C ASN A 195 -10.78 -28.02 12.39
N ILE A 196 -9.64 -27.39 12.66
CA ILE A 196 -8.42 -28.05 13.12
C ILE A 196 -8.01 -27.41 14.44
N ASN A 197 -7.85 -28.23 15.47
CA ASN A 197 -7.37 -27.79 16.78
C ASN A 197 -5.88 -27.42 16.71
N GLY A 198 -5.53 -26.31 17.35
CA GLY A 198 -4.15 -25.79 17.37
C GLY A 198 -3.92 -24.66 16.37
N SER A 199 -2.74 -24.06 16.42
CA SER A 199 -2.35 -22.91 15.58
C SER A 199 -1.76 -23.30 14.22
N PHE A 200 -1.72 -24.59 13.89
CA PHE A 200 -1.01 -25.12 12.70
C PHE A 200 -1.47 -24.51 11.37
N CYS A 201 -2.75 -24.15 11.25
CA CYS A 201 -3.34 -23.60 10.02
C CYS A 201 -3.61 -22.09 10.08
N GLN A 202 -2.96 -21.34 10.97
CA GLN A 202 -3.15 -19.88 11.07
C GLN A 202 -2.58 -19.13 9.87
N ASP A 203 -1.36 -19.49 9.46
CA ASP A 203 -0.69 -18.94 8.29
C ASP A 203 0.30 -19.95 7.69
N LEU A 204 0.85 -19.59 6.53
CA LEU A 204 1.80 -20.43 5.80
C LEU A 204 3.10 -20.65 6.57
N SER A 205 3.54 -19.68 7.39
CA SER A 205 4.78 -19.81 8.16
C SER A 205 4.59 -20.88 9.23
N THR A 206 3.54 -20.75 10.03
CA THR A 206 3.17 -21.68 11.10
C THR A 206 2.90 -23.08 10.56
N LEU A 207 2.24 -23.18 9.41
CA LEU A 207 2.07 -24.45 8.71
C LEU A 207 3.44 -25.05 8.38
N THR A 208 4.32 -24.30 7.74
CA THR A 208 5.65 -24.78 7.35
C THR A 208 6.44 -25.27 8.56
N SER A 209 6.58 -24.45 9.60
CA SER A 209 7.29 -24.80 10.83
C SER A 209 6.68 -26.02 11.55
N SER A 210 5.37 -26.25 11.41
CA SER A 210 4.74 -27.44 11.97
C SER A 210 4.98 -28.72 11.16
N LEU A 211 5.29 -28.61 9.87
CA LEU A 211 5.50 -29.76 8.99
C LEU A 211 6.94 -30.25 8.99
N VAL A 212 7.90 -29.37 9.26
CA VAL A 212 9.33 -29.67 9.13
C VAL A 212 10.08 -29.55 10.45
N CYS A 213 11.15 -30.34 10.57
CA CYS A 213 12.12 -30.25 11.66
C CYS A 213 12.96 -28.97 11.63
N ASP A 214 13.42 -28.66 10.43
CA ASP A 214 14.37 -27.60 10.15
C ASP A 214 14.02 -27.02 8.78
N GLU A 215 13.71 -25.74 8.75
CA GLU A 215 13.35 -25.01 7.54
C GLU A 215 14.56 -24.69 6.64
N THR A 216 15.78 -24.93 7.15
CA THR A 216 17.06 -24.75 6.46
C THR A 216 17.66 -26.05 5.93
N ASP A 217 17.09 -27.22 6.29
CA ASP A 217 17.52 -28.52 5.77
C ASP A 217 16.69 -28.91 4.53
N GLU A 218 17.39 -29.21 3.43
CA GLU A 218 16.78 -29.59 2.15
C GLU A 218 15.93 -30.86 2.26
N ARG A 219 16.31 -31.83 3.10
CA ARG A 219 15.58 -33.10 3.23
C ARG A 219 14.28 -32.90 4.00
N CYS A 220 14.25 -32.06 5.03
CA CYS A 220 13.02 -31.67 5.71
C CYS A 220 12.08 -30.95 4.70
N MET A 221 12.60 -30.00 3.92
CA MET A 221 11.79 -29.22 2.96
C MET A 221 11.44 -29.96 1.66
N SER A 222 12.10 -31.08 1.35
CA SER A 222 11.77 -31.95 0.21
C SER A 222 10.86 -33.12 0.61
N SER A 223 10.36 -33.14 1.85
CA SER A 223 9.50 -34.22 2.39
C SER A 223 10.15 -35.61 2.46
N ILE A 224 11.49 -35.69 2.50
CA ILE A 224 12.25 -36.95 2.56
C ILE A 224 12.74 -37.25 4.00
N CYS A 225 12.70 -36.27 4.90
CA CYS A 225 13.20 -36.44 6.26
C CYS A 225 12.35 -37.42 7.09
N HIS A 226 13.01 -38.46 7.62
CA HIS A 226 12.38 -39.47 8.47
C HIS A 226 11.84 -38.93 9.81
N LYS A 227 12.39 -37.82 10.33
CA LYS A 227 11.99 -37.25 11.62
C LYS A 227 10.66 -36.50 11.56
N CYS A 228 10.37 -35.84 10.45
CA CYS A 228 9.18 -35.00 10.30
C CYS A 228 8.14 -35.56 9.31
N ARG A 229 8.37 -36.75 8.72
CA ARG A 229 7.44 -37.37 7.77
C ARG A 229 6.01 -37.51 8.30
N ASP A 230 5.88 -37.79 9.60
CA ASP A 230 4.60 -38.05 10.28
C ASP A 230 3.99 -36.76 10.89
N ASN A 231 4.64 -35.60 10.71
CA ASN A 231 4.18 -34.34 11.28
C ASN A 231 2.86 -33.89 10.68
N PHE A 232 2.62 -34.12 9.38
CA PHE A 232 1.33 -33.78 8.77
C PHE A 232 0.19 -34.54 9.45
N ASP A 233 0.34 -35.85 9.63
CA ASP A 233 -0.70 -36.66 10.25
C ASP A 233 -0.87 -36.30 11.73
N THR A 234 0.23 -36.05 12.43
CA THR A 234 0.22 -35.75 13.86
C THR A 234 -0.34 -34.36 14.16
N ASN A 235 0.05 -33.34 13.39
CA ASN A 235 -0.31 -31.95 13.65
C ASN A 235 -1.61 -31.55 12.95
N ILE A 236 -1.91 -32.11 11.77
CA ILE A 236 -3.09 -31.74 10.98
C ILE A 236 -4.19 -32.81 11.07
N ARG A 237 -3.94 -34.05 10.60
CA ARG A 237 -5.01 -35.06 10.49
C ARG A 237 -5.62 -35.46 11.84
N LYS A 238 -4.78 -35.66 12.87
CA LYS A 238 -5.25 -36.05 14.21
C LYS A 238 -5.99 -34.94 14.94
N ASN A 239 -5.80 -33.68 14.55
CA ASN A 239 -6.42 -32.52 15.20
C ASN A 239 -7.71 -32.03 14.51
N ILE A 240 -8.25 -32.79 13.56
CA ILE A 240 -9.55 -32.47 12.94
C ILE A 240 -10.65 -32.55 14.00
N VAL A 241 -11.38 -31.45 14.20
CA VAL A 241 -12.48 -31.35 15.17
C VAL A 241 -13.70 -32.13 14.68
N ASN A 242 -14.09 -31.91 13.43
CA ASN A 242 -15.21 -32.61 12.81
C ASN A 242 -14.92 -32.86 11.33
N LYS A 243 -14.82 -34.14 10.98
CA LYS A 243 -14.47 -34.63 9.64
C LYS A 243 -15.54 -34.34 8.59
N ASN A 244 -16.81 -34.37 8.99
CA ASN A 244 -17.95 -34.39 8.08
C ASN A 244 -18.56 -33.00 7.82
N VAL A 245 -17.95 -31.94 8.36
CA VAL A 245 -18.41 -30.56 8.10
C VAL A 245 -18.11 -30.21 6.65
N LEU A 246 -19.14 -29.73 5.94
CA LEU A 246 -18.97 -29.16 4.61
C LEU A 246 -18.40 -27.74 4.72
N VAL A 247 -17.33 -27.51 3.98
CA VAL A 247 -16.63 -26.22 3.93
C VAL A 247 -16.53 -25.75 2.49
N GLN A 248 -16.86 -24.48 2.28
CA GLN A 248 -16.58 -23.80 1.02
C GLN A 248 -15.13 -23.32 0.99
N TRP A 249 -14.45 -23.59 -0.11
CA TRP A 249 -13.06 -23.25 -0.30
C TRP A 249 -12.78 -22.86 -1.74
N LEU A 250 -11.64 -22.19 -1.95
CA LEU A 250 -11.26 -21.64 -3.23
C LEU A 250 -9.95 -22.25 -3.69
N GLU A 251 -9.80 -22.45 -4.99
CA GLU A 251 -8.57 -22.93 -5.60
C GLU A 251 -8.31 -22.21 -6.92
N TRP A 252 -7.07 -21.78 -7.13
CA TRP A 252 -6.61 -21.38 -8.45
C TRP A 252 -6.19 -22.61 -9.26
N THR A 253 -6.73 -22.74 -10.46
CA THR A 253 -6.33 -23.77 -11.43
C THR A 253 -5.86 -23.13 -12.71
N ASN A 254 -4.90 -23.76 -13.40
CA ASN A 254 -4.47 -23.34 -14.72
C ASN A 254 -5.20 -24.21 -15.76
N GLN A 255 -6.19 -23.63 -16.44
CA GLN A 255 -6.89 -24.29 -17.53
C GLN A 255 -6.48 -23.64 -18.84
N LYS A 256 -5.76 -24.41 -19.68
CA LYS A 256 -5.31 -23.97 -21.03
C LYS A 256 -4.54 -22.64 -21.02
N GLY A 257 -3.66 -22.44 -20.04
CA GLY A 257 -2.85 -21.22 -19.91
C GLY A 257 -3.55 -20.04 -19.23
N ARG A 258 -4.83 -20.18 -18.88
CA ARG A 258 -5.58 -19.17 -18.11
C ARG A 258 -5.75 -19.63 -16.67
N VAL A 259 -5.30 -18.78 -15.76
CA VAL A 259 -5.46 -19.01 -14.31
C VAL A 259 -6.84 -18.53 -13.90
N THR A 260 -7.66 -19.44 -13.39
CA THR A 260 -9.03 -19.18 -12.92
C THR A 260 -9.18 -19.58 -11.46
N LYS A 261 -9.94 -18.79 -10.70
CA LYS A 261 -10.27 -19.09 -9.30
C LYS A 261 -11.61 -19.81 -9.28
N ASN A 262 -11.60 -21.05 -8.81
CA ASN A 262 -12.80 -21.87 -8.71
C ASN A 262 -13.24 -21.96 -7.26
N GLU A 263 -14.56 -21.91 -7.06
CA GLU A 263 -15.19 -22.21 -5.79
C GLU A 263 -15.58 -23.68 -5.73
N LYS A 264 -15.29 -24.32 -4.60
CA LYS A 264 -15.51 -25.73 -4.36
C LYS A 264 -16.13 -25.91 -2.97
N GLN A 265 -16.83 -27.01 -2.79
CA GLN A 265 -17.39 -27.41 -1.51
C GLN A 265 -17.02 -28.87 -1.28
N ASP A 266 -16.47 -29.15 -0.11
CA ASP A 266 -16.09 -30.52 0.26
C ASP A 266 -16.13 -30.69 1.79
N THR A 267 -16.01 -31.93 2.27
CA THR A 267 -15.84 -32.21 3.70
C THR A 267 -14.47 -31.77 4.18
N VAL A 268 -14.35 -31.48 5.48
CA VAL A 268 -13.04 -31.18 6.11
C VAL A 268 -12.04 -32.30 5.87
N GLU A 269 -12.46 -33.57 5.97
CA GLU A 269 -11.58 -34.72 5.73
C GLU A 269 -11.03 -34.75 4.30
N ASN A 270 -11.88 -34.55 3.29
CA ASN A 270 -11.45 -34.49 1.90
C ASN A 270 -10.58 -33.26 1.63
N LEU A 271 -10.88 -32.12 2.24
CA LEU A 271 -10.07 -30.90 2.09
C LEU A 271 -8.67 -31.07 2.71
N VAL A 272 -8.54 -31.79 3.82
CA VAL A 272 -7.24 -32.17 4.39
C VAL A 272 -6.48 -33.14 3.47
N GLU A 273 -7.16 -34.08 2.83
CA GLU A 273 -6.56 -34.95 1.82
C GLU A 273 -6.06 -34.15 0.60
N HIS A 274 -6.81 -33.14 0.17
CA HIS A 274 -6.39 -32.20 -0.86
C HIS A 274 -5.15 -31.38 -0.44
N LEU A 275 -5.09 -30.96 0.83
CA LEU A 275 -3.91 -30.29 1.38
C LEU A 275 -2.68 -31.22 1.35
N SER A 276 -2.84 -32.47 1.79
CA SER A 276 -1.77 -33.48 1.82
C SER A 276 -1.07 -33.62 0.46
N LYS A 277 -1.85 -33.70 -0.62
CA LYS A 277 -1.34 -33.81 -2.00
C LYS A 277 -0.56 -32.57 -2.49
N LYS A 278 -0.71 -31.42 -1.83
CA LYS A 278 -0.03 -30.17 -2.20
C LYS A 278 1.21 -29.88 -1.37
N ILE A 279 1.40 -30.55 -0.24
CA ILE A 279 2.45 -30.21 0.72
C ILE A 279 3.85 -30.39 0.15
N GLU A 280 4.13 -31.51 -0.50
CA GLU A 280 5.45 -31.80 -1.06
C GLU A 280 5.89 -30.73 -2.08
N VAL A 281 5.00 -30.41 -3.03
CA VAL A 281 5.24 -29.37 -4.05
C VAL A 281 5.35 -27.97 -3.41
N TYR A 282 4.57 -27.72 -2.36
CA TYR A 282 4.63 -26.46 -1.63
C TYR A 282 5.97 -26.29 -0.89
N LEU A 283 6.41 -27.29 -0.12
CA LEU A 283 7.64 -27.22 0.67
C LEU A 283 8.88 -27.10 -0.23
N SER A 284 8.96 -27.90 -1.29
CA SER A 284 10.05 -27.83 -2.28
C SER A 284 10.10 -26.46 -2.97
N HIS A 285 8.93 -25.87 -3.27
CA HIS A 285 8.85 -24.51 -3.81
C HIS A 285 9.31 -23.44 -2.80
N VAL A 286 8.92 -23.55 -1.53
CA VAL A 286 9.37 -22.64 -0.46
C VAL A 286 10.89 -22.71 -0.32
N TRP A 287 11.48 -23.90 -0.31
CA TRP A 287 12.92 -24.12 -0.27
C TRP A 287 13.63 -23.46 -1.44
N THR A 288 13.23 -23.82 -2.66
CA THR A 288 13.83 -23.30 -3.89
C THR A 288 13.81 -21.77 -3.92
N LYS A 289 12.66 -21.17 -3.56
CA LYS A 289 12.49 -19.71 -3.51
C LYS A 289 13.41 -19.06 -2.47
N ARG A 290 13.60 -19.69 -1.30
CA ARG A 290 14.53 -19.19 -0.28
C ARG A 290 15.98 -19.28 -0.75
N GLN A 291 16.41 -20.40 -1.32
CA GLN A 291 17.76 -20.59 -1.84
C GLN A 291 18.08 -19.60 -2.97
N GLN A 292 17.16 -19.41 -3.91
CA GLN A 292 17.28 -18.42 -4.98
C GLN A 292 17.43 -16.99 -4.43
N SER A 293 16.65 -16.65 -3.40
CA SER A 293 16.75 -15.34 -2.75
C SER A 293 18.11 -15.16 -2.07
N THR A 294 18.57 -16.15 -1.30
CA THR A 294 19.87 -16.08 -0.61
C THR A 294 21.04 -16.00 -1.59
N TYR A 295 21.01 -16.79 -2.67
CA TYR A 295 22.02 -16.74 -3.73
C TYR A 295 22.06 -15.36 -4.40
N PHE A 296 20.89 -14.77 -4.69
CA PHE A 296 20.80 -13.44 -5.27
C PHE A 296 21.42 -12.37 -4.39
N GLU A 297 21.13 -12.37 -3.08
CA GLU A 297 21.72 -11.39 -2.15
C GLU A 297 23.25 -11.53 -2.07
N ARG A 298 23.77 -12.77 -1.97
CA ARG A 298 25.23 -13.01 -2.00
C ARG A 298 25.89 -12.53 -3.29
N SER A 299 25.25 -12.80 -4.43
CA SER A 299 25.77 -12.36 -5.74
C SER A 299 25.80 -10.84 -5.86
N LYS A 300 24.93 -10.12 -5.12
CA LYS A 300 24.92 -8.65 -5.09
C LYS A 300 26.12 -8.14 -4.28
N GLU A 301 26.34 -8.70 -3.08
CA GLU A 301 27.47 -8.36 -2.22
C GLU A 301 28.81 -8.54 -2.95
N GLU A 302 28.99 -9.64 -3.68
CA GLU A 302 30.20 -9.93 -4.47
C GLU A 302 30.38 -9.03 -5.71
N SER A 303 29.33 -8.35 -6.17
CA SER A 303 29.38 -7.47 -7.35
C SER A 303 29.64 -6.00 -7.02
N ASP A 304 29.53 -5.63 -5.74
CA ASP A 304 29.76 -4.29 -5.23
C ASP A 304 31.23 -4.09 -4.74
N ASP A 305 32.05 -5.16 -4.75
CA ASP A 305 33.52 -5.16 -4.56
C ASP A 305 34.29 -5.14 -5.91
#